data_AF-A0A1M6R236-F1
#
_entry.id   AF-A0A1M6R236-F1
#
_cell.length_a   1.000
_cell.length_b   1.000
_cell.length_c   1.000
_cell.angle_alpha   90.00
_cell.angle_beta   90.00
_cell.angle_gamma   90.00
#
_symmetry.space_group_name_H-M   'P 1'
#
loop_
_entity.id
_entity.type
_entity.pdbx_description
1 polymer ?
#
loop_
_entity_poly.entity_id
_entity_poly.type
_entity_poly.pdbx_seq_one_letter_code
_entity_poly.pdbx_strand_id
1 'polypeptide(L)' 'MTQDERWVVKWREVMDFMTVNKRRPSKFVDEERGMRNWWKHQQKLFNAGELKEERVEMFNQLLELGERYKHINQWM' A
#
# COMPACT_ATOMS: atom_id res chain seq x y z
N MET A 1 2.08 21.70 3.06
CA MET A 1 1.90 20.31 2.62
C MET A 1 2.06 20.22 1.11
N THR A 2 3.24 19.82 0.66
CA THR A 2 3.50 19.47 -0.74
C THR A 2 2.82 18.14 -1.08
N GLN A 3 2.69 17.85 -2.38
CA GLN A 3 2.11 16.59 -2.84
C GLN A 3 2.95 15.38 -2.39
N ASP A 4 4.26 15.57 -2.25
CA ASP A 4 5.19 14.55 -1.75
C ASP A 4 4.97 14.26 -0.26
N GLU A 5 4.81 15.28 0.59
CA GLU A 5 4.51 15.09 2.02
C GLU A 5 3.20 14.33 2.22
N ARG A 6 2.15 14.68 1.48
CA ARG A 6 0.86 13.97 1.55
C ARG A 6 0.98 12.50 1.14
N TRP A 7 1.85 12.21 0.18
CA TRP A 7 2.11 10.85 -0.27
C TRP A 7 2.80 10.04 0.82
N VAL A 8 3.84 10.60 1.45
CA VAL A 8 4.58 9.94 2.53
C VAL A 8 3.68 9.69 3.75
N VAL A 9 2.83 10.65 4.11
CA VAL A 9 1.86 10.47 5.19
C VAL A 9 0.93 9.29 4.89
N LYS A 10 0.33 9.24 3.68
CA LYS A 10 -0.53 8.11 3.29
C LYS A 10 0.21 6.78 3.27
N TRP A 11 1.43 6.76 2.74
CA TRP A 11 2.25 5.56 2.73
C TRP A 11 2.49 5.04 4.16
N ARG A 12 2.82 5.95 5.09
CA ARG A 12 3.03 5.62 6.49
C ARG A 12 1.76 5.10 7.15
N GLU A 13 0.61 5.74 6.95
CA GLU A 13 -0.68 5.26 7.45
C GLU A 13 -0.98 3.83 6.99
N VAL A 14 -0.75 3.54 5.69
CA VAL A 14 -0.99 2.21 5.12
C VAL A 14 0.02 1.19 5.65
N MET A 15 1.29 1.56 5.78
CA MET A 15 2.33 0.70 6.32
C MET A 15 2.10 0.38 7.81
N ASP A 16 1.75 1.38 8.61
CA ASP A 16 1.42 1.21 10.03
C ASP A 16 0.18 0.33 10.16
N PHE A 17 -0.87 0.57 9.37
CA PHE A 17 -2.06 -0.26 9.36
C PHE A 17 -1.74 -1.74 9.07
N MET A 18 -0.96 -2.01 8.01
CA MET A 18 -0.59 -3.38 7.65
C MET A 18 0.31 -4.04 8.70
N THR A 19 1.21 -3.28 9.32
CA THR A 19 2.12 -3.79 10.36
C THR A 19 1.36 -4.12 11.65
N VAL A 20 0.45 -3.25 12.07
CA VAL A 20 -0.37 -3.43 13.28
C VAL A 20 -1.39 -4.55 13.10
N ASN A 21 -2.13 -4.53 11.99
CA ASN A 21 -3.20 -5.51 11.76
C ASN A 21 -2.71 -6.82 11.13
N LYS A 22 -1.46 -6.87 10.63
CA LYS A 22 -0.88 -8.00 9.90
C LYS A 22 -1.77 -8.52 8.76
N ARG A 23 -2.56 -7.62 8.16
CA ARG A 23 -3.51 -7.92 7.08
C ARG A 23 -3.55 -6.76 6.09
N ARG A 24 -3.99 -7.05 4.86
CA ARG A 24 -4.25 -6.02 3.84
C ARG A 24 -5.52 -5.22 4.19
N PRO A 25 -5.60 -3.92 3.79
CA PRO A 25 -6.82 -3.13 3.93
C PRO A 25 -8.00 -3.79 3.23
N SER A 26 -9.12 -3.90 3.94
CA SER A 26 -10.37 -4.49 3.49
C SER A 26 -11.21 -3.50 2.68
N LYS A 27 -12.17 -4.04 1.92
CA LYS A 27 -13.14 -3.27 1.15
C LYS A 27 -14.36 -2.82 1.96
N PHE A 28 -14.51 -3.34 3.17
CA PHE A 28 -15.72 -3.21 3.99
C PHE A 28 -15.68 -2.04 4.98
N VAL A 29 -14.50 -1.50 5.28
CA VAL A 29 -14.32 -0.35 6.17
C VAL A 29 -14.01 0.87 5.31
N ASP A 30 -14.72 1.99 5.50
CA ASP A 30 -14.57 3.18 4.64
C ASP A 30 -13.16 3.79 4.72
N GLU A 31 -12.55 3.79 5.90
CA GLU A 31 -11.15 4.21 6.08
C GLU A 31 -10.18 3.29 5.31
N GLU A 32 -10.39 1.97 5.38
CA GLU A 32 -9.58 0.98 4.66
C GLU A 32 -9.82 1.04 3.14
N ARG A 33 -11.03 1.42 2.70
CA ARG A 33 -11.38 1.60 1.29
C ARG A 33 -10.56 2.72 0.66
N GLY A 34 -10.32 3.82 1.40
CA GLY A 34 -9.43 4.90 0.99
C GLY A 34 -7.99 4.42 0.77
N MET A 35 -7.46 3.64 1.72
CA MET A 35 -6.13 3.02 1.64
C MET A 35 -6.02 2.06 0.46
N ARG A 36 -7.02 1.20 0.25
CA ARG A 36 -7.05 0.25 -0.85
C ARG A 36 -7.10 0.94 -2.22
N ASN A 37 -7.92 1.97 -2.36
CA ASN A 37 -8.00 2.75 -3.60
C ASN A 37 -6.68 3.47 -3.88
N TRP A 38 -6.06 4.04 -2.85
CA TRP A 38 -4.73 4.65 -2.96
C TRP A 38 -3.69 3.63 -3.42
N TRP A 39 -3.64 2.45 -2.80
CA TRP A 39 -2.74 1.36 -3.21
C TRP A 39 -2.96 0.99 -4.68
N LYS A 40 -4.20 0.73 -5.11
CA LYS A 40 -4.48 0.42 -6.53
C LYS A 40 -4.02 1.51 -7.49
N HIS A 41 -4.19 2.77 -7.10
CA HIS A 41 -3.72 3.89 -7.89
C HIS A 41 -2.19 3.92 -7.99
N GLN A 42 -1.48 3.72 -6.87
CA GLN A 42 -0.02 3.61 -6.87
C GLN A 42 0.48 2.42 -7.69
N GLN A 43 -0.20 1.27 -7.62
CA GLN A 43 0.14 0.10 -8.42
C GLN A 43 0.00 0.38 -9.92
N LYS A 44 -1.04 1.12 -10.33
CA LYS A 44 -1.21 1.55 -11.72
C LYS A 44 -0.06 2.45 -12.18
N LEU A 45 0.33 3.44 -11.36
CA LEU A 45 1.45 4.34 -11.66
C LEU A 45 2.79 3.60 -11.71
N PHE A 46 3.00 2.66 -10.79
CA PHE A 46 4.18 1.80 -10.76
C PHE A 46 4.29 0.95 -12.03
N ASN A 47 3.20 0.29 -12.42
CA ASN A 47 3.16 -0.51 -13.66
C ASN A 47 3.31 0.36 -14.92
N ALA A 48 2.89 1.63 -14.87
CA ALA A 48 3.05 2.57 -15.97
C ALA A 48 4.47 3.20 -16.02
N GLY A 49 5.29 3.01 -14.99
CA GLY A 49 6.60 3.67 -14.86
C GLY A 49 6.51 5.19 -14.60
N GLU A 50 5.33 5.70 -14.24
CA GLU A 50 5.11 7.12 -13.93
C GLU A 50 5.38 7.46 -12.45
N LEU A 51 5.65 6.44 -11.64
CA LEU A 51 5.98 6.61 -10.22
C LEU A 51 7.43 7.07 -10.08
N LYS A 52 7.67 8.16 -9.33
CA LYS A 52 9.03 8.64 -9.00
C LYS A 52 9.87 7.50 -8.41
N GLU A 53 11.15 7.40 -8.75
CA GLU A 53 12.06 6.36 -8.26
C GLU A 53 12.10 6.25 -6.73
N GLU A 54 12.12 7.39 -6.03
CA GLU A 54 12.06 7.42 -4.56
C GLU A 54 10.79 6.74 -4.00
N ARG A 55 9.66 6.91 -4.71
CA ARG A 55 8.37 6.31 -4.33
C ARG A 55 8.28 4.85 -4.72
N VAL A 56 9.00 4.44 -5.78
CA VAL A 56 9.09 3.05 -6.22
C VAL A 56 9.67 2.19 -5.10
N GLU A 57 10.78 2.61 -4.50
CA GLU A 57 11.43 1.86 -3.42
C GLU A 57 10.50 1.70 -2.20
N MET A 58 9.86 2.79 -1.77
CA MET A 58 8.88 2.77 -0.69
C MET A 58 7.67 1.89 -1.01
N PHE A 59 7.20 1.91 -2.26
CA PHE A 59 6.07 1.10 -2.69
C PHE A 59 6.42 -0.39 -2.80
N ASN A 60 7.66 -0.73 -3.19
CA ASN A 60 8.16 -2.10 -3.19
C ASN A 60 8.16 -2.70 -1.78
N GLN A 61 8.63 -1.97 -0.77
CA GLN A 61 8.56 -2.42 0.63
C GLN A 61 7.11 -2.72 1.05
N LEU A 62 6.17 -1.89 0.60
CA LEU A 62 4.74 -2.03 0.88
C LEU A 62 4.14 -3.25 0.14
N LEU A 63 4.60 -3.55 -1.09
CA LEU A 63 4.24 -4.75 -1.83
C LEU A 63 4.77 -6.02 -1.15
N GLU A 64 6.03 -6.04 -0.72
CA GLU A 64 6.63 -7.17 0.00
C GLU A 64 5.87 -7.45 1.30
N LEU A 65 5.56 -6.42 2.07
CA LEU A 65 4.75 -6.54 3.29
C LEU A 65 3.34 -7.06 2.96
N GLY A 66 2.76 -6.55 1.88
CA GLY A 66 1.49 -7.01 1.36
C GLY A 66 1.51 -8.49 0.96
N GLU A 67 2.55 -8.97 0.28
CA GLU A 67 2.73 -10.38 -0.09
C GLU A 67 2.93 -11.26 1.14
N ARG A 68 3.71 -10.81 2.14
CA ARG A 68 3.85 -11.51 3.42
C ARG A 68 2.53 -11.68 4.17
N TYR A 69 1.65 -10.67 4.10
CA TYR A 69 0.31 -10.70 4.70
C TYR A 69 -0.79 -11.14 3.73
N LYS A 70 -0.43 -11.58 2.52
CA LYS A 70 -1.37 -12.24 1.63
C LYS A 70 -1.75 -13.54 2.32
N HIS A 71 -3.05 -13.79 2.47
CA HIS A 71 -3.55 -15.06 2.95
C HIS A 71 -2.84 -16.17 2.18
N ILE A 72 -1.90 -16.84 2.85
CA ILE A 72 -1.43 -18.15 2.42
C ILE A 72 -2.70 -18.99 2.47
N ASN A 73 -3.28 -19.27 1.31
CA ASN A 73 -4.18 -20.40 1.19
C ASN A 73 -3.36 -21.60 1.66
N GLN A 74 -3.60 -22.05 2.89
CA GLN A 74 -3.02 -23.22 3.54
C GLN A 74 -3.57 -24.52 2.90
N TRP A 75 -3.55 -24.60 1.56
CA TRP A 75 -3.99 -25.75 0.77
C TRP A 75 -2.92 -26.16 -0.24
N MET A 76 -1.71 -26.42 0.25
CA MET A 76 -0.73 -27.28 -0.42
C MET A 76 -0.19 -28.29 0.58
#